data_AF-A0A175YHB2-F1
#
_entry.id   AF-A0A175YHB2-F1
#
_cell.length_a   1.000
_cell.length_b   1.000
_cell.length_c   1.000
_cell.angle_alpha   90.00
_cell.angle_beta   90.00
_cell.angle_gamma   90.00
#
_symmetry.space_group_name_H-M   'P 1'
#
loop_
_entity.id
_entity.type
_entity.pdbx_description
1 polymer ?
#
loop_
_entity_poly.entity_id
_entity_poly.type
_entity_poly.pdbx_seq_one_letter_code
_entity_poly.pdbx_strand_id
1 'polypeptide(L)'
;MIVLRMRIHDMKMDETKHEPNVPEKWMEWEKRYYQQSYSSDITKGVGALQLMLMNTRPSFALGMVALGLCSVLYSMGVAVFMLVDFAKLAVQMIRGF
;
A
#
# COMPACT_ATOMS: atom_id res chain seq x y z
N MET A 1 5.11 -4.10 11.96
CA MET A 1 5.66 -4.08 13.34
C MET A 1 5.67 -2.67 13.96
N ILE A 2 4.92 -1.69 13.40
CA ILE A 2 4.86 -0.32 13.95
C ILE A 2 4.00 -0.28 15.22
N VAL A 3 2.88 -1.00 15.21
CA VAL A 3 1.93 -1.05 16.34
C VAL A 3 2.59 -1.55 17.63
N LEU A 4 3.47 -2.56 17.53
CA LEU A 4 4.15 -3.11 18.71
C LEU A 4 5.12 -2.11 19.33
N ARG A 5 5.90 -1.40 18.49
CA ARG A 5 6.81 -0.34 18.98
C ARG A 5 6.05 0.85 19.56
N MET A 6 4.89 1.18 18.99
CA MET A 6 4.03 2.23 19.52
C MET A 6 3.42 1.84 20.86
N ARG A 7 2.97 0.58 21.03
CA ARG A 7 2.49 0.04 22.31
C ARG A 7 3.56 0.02 23.40
N ILE A 8 4.80 -0.37 23.04
CA ILE A 8 5.94 -0.37 23.96
C ILE A 8 6.29 1.07 24.38
N HIS A 9 6.26 2.03 23.45
CA HIS A 9 6.49 3.44 23.75
C HIS A 9 5.39 4.02 24.64
N ASP A 10 4.12 3.72 24.36
CA ASP A 10 2.97 4.13 25.17
C ASP A 10 3.05 3.54 26.59
N MET A 11 3.36 2.24 26.74
CA MET A 11 3.59 1.64 28.07
C MET A 11 4.76 2.30 28.80
N LYS A 12 5.86 2.59 28.10
CA LYS A 12 7.02 3.24 28.70
C LYS A 12 6.70 4.68 29.16
N MET A 13 5.86 5.42 28.43
CA MET A 13 5.40 6.74 28.86
C MET A 13 4.37 6.67 30.00
N ASP A 14 3.53 5.62 30.04
CA ASP A 14 2.58 5.37 31.13
C ASP A 14 3.29 4.96 32.44
N GLU A 15 4.34 4.14 32.35
CA GLU A 15 5.21 3.80 33.47
C GLU A 15 5.99 5.02 33.98
N THR A 16 6.33 5.96 33.09
CA THR A 16 7.00 7.22 33.45
C THR A 16 6.02 8.25 34.05
N LYS A 17 4.70 7.99 34.13
CA LYS A 17 3.74 8.89 34.81
C LYS A 17 4.03 9.09 36.31
N HIS A 18 4.90 8.27 36.91
CA HIS A 18 5.35 8.50 38.30
C HIS A 18 6.44 9.57 38.43
N GLU A 19 7.06 10.00 37.33
CA GLU A 19 7.98 11.15 37.29
C GLU A 19 7.66 12.04 36.08
N PRO A 20 7.03 13.21 36.28
CA PRO A 20 6.51 14.01 35.18
C PRO A 20 7.66 14.72 34.45
N ASN A 21 8.26 14.07 33.47
CA ASN A 21 9.00 14.75 32.39
C ASN A 21 8.01 15.29 31.34
N VAL A 22 7.00 16.02 31.78
CA VAL A 22 6.15 16.81 30.88
C VAL A 22 6.98 18.04 30.50
N PRO A 23 7.30 18.26 29.21
CA PRO A 23 8.04 19.45 28.81
C PRO A 23 7.28 20.69 29.30
N GLU A 24 7.94 21.51 30.13
CA GLU A 24 7.35 22.67 30.83
C GLU A 24 6.68 23.67 29.87
N LYS A 25 7.00 23.59 28.58
CA LYS A 25 6.49 24.42 27.48
C LYS A 25 5.06 24.10 27.02
N TRP A 26 4.44 23.01 27.48
CA TRP A 26 3.11 22.61 27.00
C TRP A 26 1.98 23.39 27.69
N MET A 27 0.99 23.84 26.92
CA MET A 27 -0.18 24.53 27.46
C MET A 27 -1.12 23.57 28.22
N GLU A 28 -1.82 24.08 29.22
CA GLU A 28 -2.72 23.31 30.10
C GLU A 28 -3.88 22.60 29.36
N TRP A 29 -4.24 23.07 28.16
CA TRP A 29 -5.22 22.38 27.31
C TRP A 29 -4.59 21.22 26.51
N GLU A 30 -3.32 21.34 26.11
CA GLU A 30 -2.57 20.28 25.43
C GLU A 30 -2.31 19.11 26.37
N LYS A 31 -1.95 19.41 27.63
CA LYS A 31 -1.78 18.40 28.69
C LYS A 31 -3.07 17.61 28.95
N ARG A 32 -4.22 18.30 28.97
CA ARG A 32 -5.55 17.68 29.15
C ARG A 32 -5.93 16.78 27.99
N TYR A 33 -5.69 17.20 26.75
CA TYR A 33 -6.03 16.44 25.56
C TYR A 33 -5.14 15.20 25.37
N TYR A 34 -3.86 15.32 25.73
CA TYR A 34 -2.88 14.22 25.67
C TYR A 34 -3.20 13.08 26.65
N GLN A 35 -3.73 13.41 27.84
CA GLN A 35 -4.08 12.42 28.86
C GLN A 35 -5.35 11.63 28.56
N GLN A 36 -6.34 12.22 27.88
CA GLN A 36 -7.67 11.62 27.77
C GLN A 36 -7.88 10.75 26.52
N SER A 37 -7.39 11.16 25.34
CA SER A 37 -7.81 10.49 24.09
C SER A 37 -6.76 10.39 23.00
N TYR A 38 -5.62 11.08 23.10
CA TYR A 38 -4.68 11.18 21.98
C TYR A 38 -4.08 9.82 21.57
N SER A 39 -3.60 9.02 22.53
CA SER A 39 -2.98 7.72 22.21
C SER A 39 -3.99 6.67 21.73
N SER A 40 -5.24 6.68 22.21
CA SER A 40 -6.25 5.69 21.81
C SER A 40 -6.68 5.86 20.36
N ASP A 41 -6.98 7.10 19.94
CA ASP A 41 -7.54 7.36 18.62
C ASP A 41 -6.47 7.27 17.52
N ILE A 42 -5.26 7.76 17.80
CA ILE A 42 -4.11 7.63 16.88
C ILE A 42 -3.74 6.14 16.71
N THR A 43 -3.73 5.36 17.80
CA THR A 43 -3.38 3.93 17.73
C THR A 43 -4.41 3.12 16.93
N LYS A 44 -5.70 3.42 17.07
CA LYS A 44 -6.75 2.78 16.27
C LYS A 44 -6.65 3.17 14.79
N GLY A 45 -6.44 4.46 14.49
CA GLY A 45 -6.29 4.95 13.13
C GLY A 45 -5.07 4.38 12.41
N VAL A 46 -3.90 4.44 13.05
CA VAL A 46 -2.65 3.88 12.52
C VAL A 46 -2.71 2.35 12.44
N GLY A 47 -3.36 1.68 13.38
CA GLY A 47 -3.61 0.24 13.35
C GLY A 47 -4.48 -0.18 12.17
N ALA A 48 -5.58 0.54 11.91
CA ALA A 48 -6.46 0.31 10.77
C ALA A 48 -5.75 0.58 9.44
N LEU A 49 -4.98 1.66 9.36
CA LEU A 49 -4.16 2.00 8.19
C LEU A 49 -3.10 0.93 7.94
N GLN A 50 -2.41 0.45 8.99
CA GLN A 50 -1.42 -0.61 8.87
C GLN A 50 -2.06 -1.94 8.43
N LEU A 51 -3.26 -2.27 8.94
CA LEU A 51 -4.02 -3.45 8.52
C LEU A 51 -4.44 -3.34 7.04
N MET A 52 -4.93 -2.18 6.62
CA MET A 52 -5.22 -1.90 5.22
C MET A 52 -3.99 -2.03 4.34
N LEU A 53 -2.85 -1.44 4.72
CA LEU A 53 -1.59 -1.55 3.97
C LEU A 53 -1.04 -2.97 3.94
N MET A 54 -1.20 -3.75 5.01
CA MET A 54 -0.79 -5.16 5.04
C MET A 54 -1.70 -6.05 4.19
N ASN A 55 -3.00 -5.78 4.15
CA ASN A 55 -3.95 -6.49 3.28
C ASN A 55 -3.83 -6.08 1.81
N THR A 56 -3.45 -4.84 1.51
CA THR A 56 -3.29 -4.37 0.13
C THR A 56 -1.96 -4.76 -0.50
N ARG A 57 -0.87 -4.94 0.26
CA ARG A 57 0.43 -5.36 -0.30
C ARG A 57 0.39 -6.65 -1.15
N PRO A 58 -0.27 -7.74 -0.74
CA PRO A 58 -0.41 -8.92 -1.60
C PRO A 58 -1.31 -8.66 -2.80
N SER A 59 -2.46 -7.98 -2.64
CA SER A 59 -3.41 -7.73 -3.74
C SER A 59 -2.90 -6.71 -4.76
N PHE A 60 -2.17 -5.69 -4.33
CA PHE A 60 -1.58 -4.67 -5.20
C PHE A 60 -0.41 -5.26 -6.01
N ALA A 61 0.43 -6.09 -5.38
CA ALA A 61 1.47 -6.84 -6.09
C ALA A 61 0.84 -7.80 -7.10
N LEU A 62 -0.22 -8.53 -6.71
CA LEU A 62 -0.98 -9.39 -7.63
C LEU A 62 -1.58 -8.60 -8.80
N GLY A 63 -2.11 -7.41 -8.52
CA GLY A 63 -2.67 -6.51 -9.53
C GLY A 63 -1.63 -6.04 -10.55
N MET A 64 -0.44 -5.66 -10.09
CA MET A 64 0.68 -5.28 -10.98
C MET A 64 1.17 -6.44 -11.84
N VAL A 65 1.25 -7.65 -11.25
CA VAL A 65 1.60 -8.86 -12.01
C VAL A 65 0.53 -9.18 -13.05
N ALA A 66 -0.74 -9.12 -12.68
CA ALA A 66 -1.86 -9.35 -13.60
C ALA A 66 -1.89 -8.34 -14.75
N LEU A 67 -1.67 -7.05 -14.46
CA LEU A 67 -1.55 -6.01 -15.49
C LEU A 67 -0.38 -6.27 -16.43
N GLY A 68 0.78 -6.66 -15.90
CA GLY A 68 1.95 -7.04 -16.70
C GLY A 68 1.65 -8.22 -17.63
N LEU A 69 1.03 -9.28 -17.11
CA LEU A 69 0.63 -10.44 -17.89
C LEU A 69 -0.39 -10.08 -18.98
N CYS A 70 -1.42 -9.30 -18.65
CA CYS A 70 -2.41 -8.83 -19.62
C CYS A 70 -1.76 -8.00 -20.74
N SER A 71 -0.81 -7.13 -20.40
CA SER A 71 -0.07 -6.32 -21.39
C SER A 71 0.76 -7.20 -22.32
N VAL A 72 1.46 -8.20 -21.79
CA VAL A 72 2.26 -9.15 -22.58
C VAL A 72 1.36 -10.00 -23.49
N LEU A 73 0.27 -10.55 -22.96
CA LEU A 73 -0.69 -11.33 -23.73
C LEU A 73 -1.33 -10.51 -24.85
N TYR A 74 -1.67 -9.25 -24.58
CA TYR A 74 -2.23 -8.34 -25.57
C TYR A 74 -1.22 -8.03 -26.68
N SER A 75 0.02 -7.68 -26.32
CA SER A 75 1.10 -7.41 -27.29
C SER A 75 1.39 -8.62 -28.17
N MET A 76 1.46 -9.81 -27.57
CA MET A 76 1.71 -11.06 -28.31
C MET A 76 0.56 -11.41 -29.23
N GLY A 77 -0.69 -11.20 -28.80
CA GLY A 77 -1.87 -11.36 -29.65
C GLY A 77 -1.80 -10.47 -30.89
N VAL A 78 -1.55 -9.17 -30.71
CA VAL A 78 -1.41 -8.21 -31.82
C VAL A 78 -0.28 -8.61 -32.78
N ALA A 79 0.86 -9.04 -32.25
CA ALA A 79 1.99 -9.47 -33.08
C ALA A 79 1.64 -10.68 -33.98
N VAL A 80 0.93 -11.67 -33.43
CA VAL A 80 0.47 -12.84 -34.19
C VAL A 80 -0.54 -12.43 -35.25
N PHE A 81 -1.51 -11.58 -34.92
CA PHE A 81 -2.48 -11.06 -35.89
C PHE A 81 -1.78 -10.37 -37.07
N MET A 82 -0.81 -9.49 -36.78
CA MET A 82 -0.05 -8.79 -37.82
C MET A 82 0.73 -9.76 -38.72
N LEU A 83 1.34 -10.80 -38.15
CA LEU A 83 2.04 -11.83 -38.92
C LEU A 83 1.11 -12.62 -39.83
N VAL A 84 -0.08 -12.99 -39.33
CA VAL A 84 -1.09 -13.72 -40.12
C VAL A 84 -1.60 -12.87 -41.28
N ASP A 85 -1.88 -11.59 -41.03
CA ASP A 85 -2.34 -10.67 -42.09
C ASP A 85 -1.26 -10.48 -43.15
N PHE A 86 0.00 -10.32 -42.73
CA PHE A 86 1.12 -10.24 -43.67
C PHE A 86 1.29 -11.53 -44.49
N ALA A 87 1.19 -12.70 -43.85
CA ALA A 87 1.26 -13.99 -44.54
C ALA A 87 0.12 -14.16 -45.54
N LYS A 88 -1.11 -13.76 -45.19
CA LYS A 88 -2.26 -13.80 -46.10
C LYS A 88 -2.05 -12.89 -47.32
N LEU A 89 -1.54 -11.68 -47.12
CA LEU A 89 -1.24 -10.75 -48.21
C LEU A 89 -0.16 -11.31 -49.14
N ALA A 90 0.90 -11.91 -48.57
CA ALA A 90 1.96 -12.56 -49.35
C ALA A 90 1.41 -13.73 -50.19
N VAL A 91 0.56 -14.58 -49.60
CA VAL A 91 -0.07 -15.70 -50.32
C VAL A 91 -1.00 -15.20 -51.43
N GLN A 92 -1.78 -14.14 -51.20
CA GLN A 92 -2.63 -13.53 -52.23
C GLN A 92 -1.81 -12.93 -53.38
N MET A 93 -0.69 -12.29 -53.09
CA MET A 93 0.22 -11.75 -54.11
C MET A 93 0.79 -12.86 -54.99
N ILE A 94 1.24 -13.97 -54.39
CA ILE A 94 1.78 -15.13 -55.12
C ILE A 94 0.70 -15.81 -55.97
N ARG A 95 -0.55 -15.83 -55.50
CA ARG A 95 -1.66 -16.49 -56.20
C ARG A 95 -2.29 -15.63 -57.29
N GLY A 96 -2.09 -14.32 -57.25
CA GLY A 96 -2.57 -13.35 -58.24
C GLY A 96 -1.57 -13.08 -59.38
N PHE A 97 -0.37 -13.67 -59.32
CA PHE A 97 0.66 -13.67 -60.35
C PHE A 97 0.64 -15.01 -61.09
#